data_AF-A0A553NHK1-F1
#
_entry.id   AF-A0A553NHK1-F1
#
_cell.length_a   1.000
_cell.length_b   1.000
_cell.length_c   1.000
_cell.angle_alpha   90.00
_cell.angle_beta   90.00
_cell.angle_gamma   90.00
#
_symmetry.space_group_name_H-M   'P 1'
#
loop_
_entity.id
_entity.type
_entity.pdbx_description
1 polymer ?
#
loop_
_entity_poly.entity_id
_entity_poly.type
_entity_poly.pdbx_seq_one_letter_code
_entity_poly.pdbx_strand_id
1 'polypeptide(L)'
;MSHLFSFCLISLSFSGFTSSPLVSSLLLYFVLQILLSLLLIYFLVSYPLLSCLASPPEPGSAMPSKLEGAMDALITVFHHYSGSEGDKYKLSKGELKELLSSELTDFLMSQKDPMLVEKIMNDLDSNKDNEVDFNEFVVLVAALTVACNDFFQEQQKKKSK
;
A
#
# COMPACT_ATOMS: atom_id res chain seq x y z
N MET A 1 -6.76 9.91 -1.41
CA MET A 1 -6.98 9.70 0.06
C MET A 1 -8.38 10.01 0.57
N SER A 2 -9.23 10.71 -0.20
CA SER A 2 -10.62 11.02 0.15
C SER A 2 -11.55 9.79 0.17
N HIS A 3 -11.19 8.71 -0.53
CA HIS A 3 -12.02 7.51 -0.60
C HIS A 3 -11.86 6.54 0.59
N LEU A 4 -10.69 6.47 1.23
CA LEU A 4 -10.46 5.63 2.41
C LEU A 4 -11.11 6.21 3.68
N PHE A 5 -11.09 7.53 3.85
CA PHE A 5 -11.84 8.20 4.91
C PHE A 5 -13.36 8.17 4.69
N SER A 6 -13.81 8.15 3.44
CA SER A 6 -15.23 7.97 3.11
C SER A 6 -15.72 6.57 3.46
N PHE A 7 -14.91 5.53 3.21
CA PHE A 7 -15.24 4.15 3.59
C PHE A 7 -15.40 3.96 5.11
N CYS A 8 -14.54 4.58 5.92
CA CYS A 8 -14.63 4.49 7.38
C CYS A 8 -15.86 5.23 7.95
N LEU A 9 -16.23 6.38 7.36
CA LEU A 9 -17.45 7.11 7.75
C LEU A 9 -18.74 6.39 7.31
N ILE A 10 -18.71 5.66 6.19
CA ILE A 10 -19.84 4.82 5.76
C ILE A 10 -20.02 3.63 6.72
N SER A 11 -18.93 3.07 7.26
CA SER A 11 -19.00 1.99 8.26
C SER A 11 -19.50 2.47 9.63
N LEU A 12 -19.12 3.68 10.10
CA LEU A 12 -19.60 4.20 11.39
C LEU A 12 -21.06 4.68 11.37
N SER A 13 -21.58 5.07 10.20
CA SER A 13 -22.99 5.47 10.08
C SER A 13 -23.95 4.27 9.98
N PHE A 14 -23.42 3.05 9.88
CA PHE A 14 -24.19 1.82 9.74
C PHE A 14 -24.51 1.09 11.06
N SER A 15 -24.05 1.63 12.19
CA SER A 15 -24.44 1.15 13.52
C SER A 15 -25.89 1.50 13.90
N GLY A 16 -26.62 2.21 13.03
CA GLY A 16 -27.95 2.76 13.31
C GLY A 16 -29.10 2.26 12.42
N PHE A 17 -28.89 1.31 11.52
CA PHE A 17 -29.96 0.80 10.63
C PHE A 17 -30.14 -0.71 10.76
N THR A 18 -30.56 -1.13 11.96
CA THR A 18 -31.32 -2.37 12.09
C THR A 18 -32.74 -2.10 11.58
N SER A 19 -33.35 -3.11 10.94
CA SER A 19 -34.79 -3.22 10.60
C SER A 19 -35.23 -3.09 9.13
N SER A 20 -34.39 -3.33 8.12
CA SER A 20 -34.91 -3.61 6.78
C SER A 20 -34.11 -4.68 6.00
N PRO A 21 -34.76 -5.75 5.50
CA PRO A 21 -34.09 -6.89 4.85
C PRO A 21 -33.37 -6.52 3.55
N LEU A 22 -33.70 -5.37 2.96
CA LEU A 22 -33.07 -4.85 1.74
C LEU A 22 -31.64 -4.35 1.98
N VAL A 23 -31.35 -3.84 3.19
CA VAL A 23 -30.03 -3.27 3.50
C VAL A 23 -28.99 -4.36 3.78
N SER A 24 -29.42 -5.48 4.38
CA SER A 24 -28.58 -6.68 4.55
C SER A 24 -28.17 -7.29 3.20
N SER A 25 -29.10 -7.34 2.24
CA SER A 25 -28.84 -7.85 0.89
C SER A 25 -27.83 -6.98 0.13
N LEU A 26 -27.92 -5.66 0.27
CA LEU A 26 -27.00 -4.72 -0.38
C LEU A 26 -25.58 -4.77 0.22
N LEU A 27 -25.47 -4.89 1.54
CA LEU A 27 -24.17 -5.12 2.20
C LEU A 27 -23.54 -6.44 1.77
N LEU A 28 -24.33 -7.51 1.67
CA LEU A 28 -23.83 -8.81 1.21
C LEU A 28 -23.34 -8.74 -0.24
N TYR A 29 -24.04 -8.02 -1.11
CA TYR A 29 -23.60 -7.77 -2.49
C TYR A 29 -22.30 -6.98 -2.54
N PHE A 30 -22.16 -5.96 -1.68
CA PHE A 30 -20.95 -5.15 -1.62
C PHE A 30 -19.74 -5.94 -1.10
N VAL A 31 -19.93 -6.76 -0.06
CA VAL A 31 -18.91 -7.68 0.46
C VAL A 31 -18.53 -8.71 -0.59
N LEU A 32 -19.51 -9.28 -1.31
CA LEU A 32 -19.27 -10.23 -2.40
C LEU A 32 -18.51 -9.59 -3.56
N GLN A 33 -18.83 -8.34 -3.91
CA GLN A 33 -18.15 -7.59 -4.95
C GLN A 33 -16.71 -7.25 -4.57
N ILE A 34 -16.46 -6.92 -3.30
CA ILE A 34 -15.11 -6.72 -2.78
C ILE A 34 -14.32 -8.04 -2.81
N LEU A 35 -14.91 -9.14 -2.35
CA LEU A 35 -14.28 -10.45 -2.38
C LEU A 35 -13.97 -10.93 -3.81
N LEU A 36 -14.87 -10.70 -4.76
CA LEU A 36 -14.65 -11.02 -6.17
C LEU A 36 -13.54 -10.16 -6.77
N SER A 37 -13.48 -8.88 -6.40
CA SER A 37 -12.42 -7.97 -6.83
C SER A 37 -11.06 -8.41 -6.28
N LEU A 38 -11.00 -8.81 -5.00
CA LEU A 38 -9.79 -9.35 -4.36
C LEU A 38 -9.36 -10.70 -4.97
N LEU A 39 -10.31 -11.58 -5.30
CA LEU A 39 -10.03 -12.84 -5.97
C LEU A 39 -9.47 -12.64 -7.39
N LEU A 40 -10.02 -11.70 -8.15
CA LEU A 40 -9.50 -11.34 -9.48
C LEU A 40 -8.10 -10.72 -9.37
N ILE A 41 -7.85 -9.87 -8.38
CA ILE A 41 -6.51 -9.33 -8.12
C ILE A 41 -5.54 -10.46 -7.76
N TYR A 42 -5.91 -11.40 -6.89
CA TYR A 42 -5.09 -12.56 -6.55
C TYR A 42 -4.75 -13.41 -7.78
N PHE A 43 -5.72 -13.66 -8.66
CA PHE A 43 -5.53 -14.41 -9.89
C PHE A 43 -4.63 -13.64 -10.88
N LEU A 44 -4.84 -12.33 -11.04
CA LEU A 44 -4.00 -11.49 -11.90
C LEU A 44 -2.57 -11.32 -11.39
N VAL A 45 -2.32 -11.41 -10.08
CA VAL A 45 -0.99 -11.32 -9.47
C VAL A 45 -0.28 -12.68 -9.41
N SER A 46 -1.02 -13.78 -9.23
CA SER A 46 -0.44 -15.13 -9.12
C SER A 46 -0.08 -15.77 -10.47
N TYR A 47 -0.83 -15.47 -11.54
CA TYR A 47 -0.56 -16.01 -12.88
C TYR A 47 0.78 -15.54 -13.51
N PRO A 48 1.14 -14.25 -13.44
CA PRO A 48 2.43 -13.77 -13.92
C PRO A 48 3.59 -14.27 -13.05
N LEU A 49 3.42 -14.38 -11.72
CA LEU A 49 4.46 -14.85 -10.81
C LEU A 49 4.85 -16.31 -11.07
N LEU A 50 3.87 -17.16 -11.41
CA LEU A 50 4.11 -18.55 -11.82
C LEU A 50 4.84 -18.66 -13.17
N SER A 51 4.71 -17.63 -14.02
CA SER A 51 5.40 -17.54 -15.31
C SER A 51 6.89 -17.19 -15.12
N CYS A 52 7.20 -16.30 -14.17
CA CYS A 52 8.59 -15.89 -13.86
C CYS A 52 9.42 -16.99 -13.18
N LEU A 53 8.81 -17.87 -12.38
CA LEU A 53 9.54 -18.94 -11.68
C LEU A 53 9.95 -20.10 -12.62
N ALA A 54 9.40 -20.15 -13.84
CA ALA A 54 9.61 -21.23 -14.80
C ALA A 54 10.71 -20.97 -15.83
N SER A 55 11.33 -19.78 -15.86
CA SER A 55 12.41 -19.47 -16.82
C SER A 55 13.79 -19.38 -16.13
N PRO A 56 14.80 -20.15 -16.56
CA PRO A 56 16.17 -19.94 -16.12
C PRO A 56 16.70 -18.58 -16.61
N PRO A 57 17.58 -17.91 -15.86
CA PRO A 57 18.12 -16.61 -16.25
C PRO A 57 19.09 -16.75 -17.43
N GLU A 58 18.70 -16.21 -18.59
CA GLU A 58 19.58 -16.06 -19.76
C GLU A 58 20.51 -14.85 -19.58
N PRO A 59 21.83 -14.98 -19.83
CA PRO A 59 22.79 -13.90 -19.70
C PRO A 59 22.78 -13.00 -20.94
N GLY A 60 21.94 -11.98 -20.90
CA GLY A 60 21.86 -10.95 -21.93
C GLY A 60 21.01 -9.79 -21.44
N SER A 61 21.65 -8.82 -20.78
CA SER A 61 21.01 -7.68 -20.11
C SER A 61 20.15 -6.84 -21.07
N ALA A 62 18.88 -7.19 -21.18
CA ALA A 62 17.84 -6.24 -21.57
C ALA A 62 17.76 -5.17 -20.47
N MET A 63 17.75 -3.90 -20.86
CA MET A 63 17.45 -2.82 -19.91
C MET A 63 16.07 -3.12 -19.30
N PRO A 64 15.94 -3.20 -17.97
CA PRO A 64 14.68 -3.51 -17.35
C PRO A 64 13.64 -2.48 -17.79
N SER A 65 12.40 -2.94 -18.02
CA SER A 65 11.30 -2.02 -18.30
C SER A 65 11.12 -1.05 -17.13
N LYS A 66 10.50 0.10 -17.38
CA LYS A 66 10.31 1.11 -16.32
C LYS A 66 9.58 0.56 -15.10
N LEU A 67 8.68 -0.40 -15.30
CA LEU A 67 7.94 -1.04 -14.21
C LEU A 67 8.82 -2.04 -13.46
N GLU A 68 9.56 -2.90 -14.16
CA GLU A 68 10.53 -3.82 -13.53
C GLU A 68 11.58 -3.06 -12.74
N GLY A 69 12.10 -1.95 -13.28
CA GLY A 69 13.04 -1.08 -12.56
C GLY A 69 12.42 -0.40 -11.34
N ALA A 70 11.13 -0.07 -11.37
CA ALA A 70 10.42 0.46 -10.19
C ALA A 70 10.22 -0.60 -9.10
N MET A 71 9.92 -1.85 -9.49
CA MET A 71 9.84 -2.98 -8.57
C MET A 71 11.19 -3.28 -7.92
N ASP A 72 12.26 -3.27 -8.71
CA ASP A 72 13.63 -3.45 -8.23
C ASP A 72 14.06 -2.31 -7.27
N ALA A 73 13.71 -1.07 -7.61
CA ALA A 73 13.96 0.08 -6.74
C ALA A 73 13.21 -0.02 -5.41
N LEU A 74 11.95 -0.46 -5.42
CA LEU A 74 11.15 -0.71 -4.21
C LEU A 74 11.82 -1.73 -3.27
N ILE A 75 12.25 -2.86 -3.83
CA ILE A 75 12.94 -3.92 -3.09
C ILE A 75 14.28 -3.42 -2.54
N THR A 76 15.02 -2.69 -3.38
CA THR A 76 16.33 -2.12 -3.02
C THR A 76 16.21 -1.12 -1.88
N VAL A 77 15.24 -0.21 -1.95
CA VAL A 77 14.98 0.78 -0.89
C VAL A 77 14.62 0.08 0.42
N PHE A 78 13.72 -0.91 0.38
CA PHE A 78 13.35 -1.65 1.60
C PHE A 78 14.58 -2.28 2.27
N HIS A 79 15.38 -3.02 1.49
CA HIS A 79 16.59 -3.67 2.00
C HIS A 79 17.76 -2.73 2.29
N HIS A 80 17.70 -1.49 1.81
CA HIS A 80 18.70 -0.47 2.16
C HIS A 80 18.54 -0.02 3.62
N TYR A 81 17.30 0.13 4.07
CA TYR A 81 17.00 0.54 5.45
C TYR A 81 16.79 -0.64 6.40
N SER A 82 16.40 -1.82 5.91
CA SER A 82 16.21 -3.02 6.75
C SER A 82 17.53 -3.70 7.09
N GLY A 83 17.60 -4.33 8.27
CA GLY A 83 18.74 -5.14 8.69
C GLY A 83 19.94 -4.37 9.20
N SER A 84 19.79 -3.08 9.46
CA SER A 84 20.73 -2.31 10.27
C SER A 84 20.61 -2.71 11.74
N GLU A 85 19.40 -3.02 12.19
CA GLU A 85 19.09 -3.49 13.54
C GLU A 85 18.11 -4.67 13.50
N GLY A 86 18.39 -5.77 14.21
CA GLY A 86 17.43 -6.87 14.34
C GLY A 86 17.32 -7.78 13.10
N ASP A 87 16.10 -7.99 12.60
CA ASP A 87 15.78 -8.86 11.46
C ASP A 87 16.12 -8.17 10.12
N LYS A 88 16.87 -8.86 9.26
CA LYS A 88 17.27 -8.32 7.95
C LYS A 88 16.13 -8.17 6.95
N TYR A 89 15.00 -8.82 7.21
CA TYR A 89 13.85 -8.83 6.31
C TYR A 89 12.70 -7.95 6.80
N LYS A 90 12.92 -7.19 7.87
CA LYS A 90 11.92 -6.29 8.45
C LYS A 90 12.53 -4.97 8.85
N LEU A 91 11.68 -3.95 8.95
CA LEU A 91 12.04 -2.64 9.45
C LEU A 91 11.59 -2.51 10.90
N SER A 92 12.52 -2.24 11.78
CA SER A 92 12.22 -1.77 13.13
C SER A 92 11.64 -0.35 13.08
N LYS A 93 11.06 0.11 14.22
CA LYS A 93 10.56 1.48 14.36
C LYS A 93 11.62 2.56 14.03
N GLY A 94 12.89 2.29 14.34
CA GLY A 94 14.01 3.18 14.05
C GLY A 94 14.31 3.25 12.55
N GLU A 95 14.42 2.10 11.90
CA GLU A 95 14.71 2.00 10.47
C GLU A 95 13.56 2.55 9.62
N LEU A 96 12.30 2.27 10.01
CA LEU A 96 11.13 2.85 9.35
C LEU A 96 11.16 4.39 9.44
N LYS A 97 11.53 4.95 10.59
CA LYS A 97 11.68 6.41 10.74
C LYS A 97 12.69 6.98 9.77
N GLU A 98 13.83 6.32 9.61
CA GLU A 98 14.90 6.75 8.73
C GLU A 98 14.49 6.68 7.25
N LEU A 99 13.86 5.58 6.84
CA LEU A 99 13.29 5.41 5.50
C LEU A 99 12.30 6.53 5.20
N LEU A 100 11.33 6.72 6.08
CA LEU A 100 10.30 7.75 5.94
C LEU A 100 10.93 9.15 5.84
N SER A 101 11.91 9.45 6.69
CA SER A 101 12.55 10.77 6.73
C SER A 101 13.49 11.04 5.56
N SER A 102 13.96 10.00 4.86
CA SER A 102 14.90 10.12 3.75
C SER A 102 14.19 10.07 2.41
N GLU A 103 13.36 9.05 2.18
CA GLU A 103 12.67 8.81 0.91
C GLU A 103 11.38 9.64 0.77
N LEU A 104 10.70 9.94 1.89
CA LEU A 104 9.38 10.59 1.90
C LEU A 104 9.41 11.98 2.58
N THR A 105 10.58 12.62 2.58
CA THR A 105 10.81 13.95 3.18
C THR A 105 9.72 14.95 2.82
N ASP A 106 9.39 15.09 1.52
CA ASP A 106 8.42 16.08 1.05
C ASP A 106 6.98 15.77 1.51
N PHE A 107 6.64 14.49 1.67
CA PHE A 107 5.34 14.06 2.19
C PHE A 107 5.23 14.37 3.69
N LEU A 108 6.31 14.14 4.45
CA LEU A 108 6.34 14.29 5.90
C LEU A 108 6.62 15.71 6.37
N MET A 109 7.25 16.56 5.55
CA MET A 109 7.48 17.99 5.88
C MET A 109 6.16 18.74 6.16
N SER A 110 5.05 18.27 5.60
CA SER A 110 3.72 18.82 5.87
C SER A 110 3.20 18.50 7.29
N GLN A 111 3.73 17.46 7.93
CA GLN A 111 3.26 16.95 9.21
C GLN A 111 4.36 17.02 10.27
N LYS A 112 4.38 18.13 11.03
CA LYS A 112 5.24 18.30 12.23
C LYS A 112 4.69 17.56 13.45
N ASP A 113 4.19 16.33 13.26
CA ASP A 113 3.68 15.51 14.35
C ASP A 113 4.77 14.50 14.78
N PRO A 114 5.34 14.62 15.99
CA PRO A 114 6.31 13.65 16.49
C PRO A 114 5.74 12.24 16.63
N MET A 115 4.41 12.08 16.68
CA MET A 115 3.71 10.79 16.74
C MET A 115 3.42 10.19 15.36
N LEU A 116 3.72 10.89 14.25
CA LEU A 116 3.36 10.43 12.91
C LEU A 116 3.98 9.07 12.57
N VAL A 117 5.26 8.90 12.87
CA VAL A 117 5.97 7.64 12.62
C VAL A 117 5.34 6.50 13.41
N GLU A 118 4.89 6.75 14.64
CA GLU A 118 4.22 5.74 15.45
C GLU A 118 2.82 5.39 14.94
N LYS A 119 2.08 6.39 14.42
CA LYS A 119 0.81 6.13 13.74
C LYS A 119 1.01 5.30 12.48
N ILE A 120 1.98 5.67 11.64
CA ILE A 120 2.32 4.92 10.42
C ILE A 120 2.76 3.50 10.79
N MET A 121 3.62 3.33 11.79
CA MET A 121 4.01 2.02 12.29
C MET A 121 2.78 1.18 12.67
N ASN A 122 1.89 1.72 13.50
CA ASN A 122 0.68 1.02 13.93
C ASN A 122 -0.30 0.71 12.80
N ASP A 123 -0.34 1.55 11.75
CA ASP A 123 -1.19 1.33 10.58
C ASP A 123 -0.63 0.25 9.64
N LEU A 124 0.70 0.06 9.63
CA LEU A 124 1.38 -0.93 8.79
C LEU A 124 1.54 -2.28 9.49
N ASP A 125 1.93 -2.27 10.77
CA ASP A 125 2.16 -3.44 11.62
C ASP A 125 0.83 -4.16 11.93
N SER A 126 0.41 -4.98 10.99
CA SER A 126 -0.88 -5.67 11.01
C SER A 126 -0.81 -6.89 11.94
N ASN A 127 0.36 -7.50 12.05
CA ASN A 127 0.60 -8.67 12.89
C ASN A 127 0.94 -8.31 14.35
N LYS A 128 1.19 -7.03 14.64
CA LYS A 128 1.53 -6.43 15.95
C LYS A 128 2.85 -6.93 16.53
N ASP A 129 3.83 -7.19 15.69
CA ASP A 129 5.16 -7.60 16.11
C ASP A 129 6.12 -6.43 16.39
N ASN A 130 5.66 -5.19 16.17
CA ASN A 130 6.44 -3.95 16.25
C ASN A 130 7.60 -3.88 15.24
N GLU A 131 7.47 -4.61 14.14
CA GLU A 131 8.32 -4.55 12.97
C GLU A 131 7.42 -4.36 11.73
N VAL A 132 8.01 -4.01 10.59
CA VAL A 132 7.28 -3.89 9.31
C VAL A 132 7.95 -4.79 8.31
N ASP A 133 7.24 -5.81 7.82
CA ASP A 133 7.74 -6.68 6.76
C ASP A 133 7.58 -6.06 5.36
N PHE A 134 8.14 -6.71 4.34
CA PHE A 134 8.08 -6.21 2.97
C PHE A 134 6.64 -6.06 2.44
N ASN A 135 5.72 -6.96 2.81
CA ASN A 135 4.33 -6.87 2.37
C ASN A 135 3.65 -5.65 2.99
N GLU A 136 3.84 -5.44 4.29
CA GLU A 136 3.32 -4.28 5.01
C GLU A 136 3.89 -2.97 4.45
N PHE A 137 5.18 -2.94 4.12
CA PHE A 137 5.81 -1.80 3.44
C PHE A 137 5.19 -1.52 2.06
N VAL A 138 4.96 -2.55 1.24
CA VAL A 138 4.36 -2.38 -0.10
C VAL A 138 2.94 -1.79 -0.01
N VAL A 139 2.18 -2.12 1.03
CA VAL A 139 0.85 -1.52 1.28
C VAL A 139 0.95 0.00 1.47
N LEU A 140 1.96 0.49 2.21
CA LEU A 140 2.22 1.94 2.35
C LEU A 140 2.44 2.59 0.98
N VAL A 141 3.36 2.04 0.19
CA VAL A 141 3.76 2.63 -1.09
C VAL A 141 2.61 2.59 -2.09
N ALA A 142 1.81 1.52 -2.09
CA ALA A 142 0.60 1.44 -2.89
C ALA A 142 -0.40 2.53 -2.50
N ALA A 143 -0.64 2.74 -1.19
CA ALA A 143 -1.54 3.78 -0.70
C ALA A 143 -1.07 5.19 -1.10
N LEU A 144 0.23 5.47 -0.99
CA LEU A 144 0.83 6.73 -1.43
C LEU A 144 0.71 6.92 -2.95
N THR A 145 0.95 5.87 -3.73
CA THR A 145 0.84 5.91 -5.20
C THR A 145 -0.59 6.25 -5.63
N VAL A 146 -1.60 5.62 -5.01
CA VAL A 146 -3.01 5.93 -5.26
C VAL A 146 -3.32 7.39 -4.89
N ALA A 147 -2.83 7.86 -3.74
CA ALA A 147 -3.02 9.25 -3.31
C ALA A 147 -2.40 10.27 -4.30
N CYS A 148 -1.20 9.97 -4.83
CA CYS A 148 -0.55 10.80 -5.82
C CYS A 148 -1.30 10.82 -7.16
N ASN A 149 -1.83 9.66 -7.57
CA ASN A 149 -2.63 9.53 -8.78
C ASN A 149 -3.94 10.35 -8.69
N ASP A 150 -4.63 10.32 -7.55
CA ASP A 150 -5.81 11.16 -7.29
C ASP A 150 -5.48 12.65 -7.51
N PHE A 151 -4.39 13.13 -6.89
CA PHE A 151 -3.94 14.51 -7.01
C PHE A 151 -3.60 14.89 -8.45
N PHE A 152 -2.91 14.01 -9.17
CA PHE A 152 -2.55 14.24 -10.57
C PHE A 152 -3.79 14.39 -11.47
N GLN A 153 -4.81 13.54 -11.29
CA GLN A 153 -6.06 13.63 -12.03
C GLN A 153 -6.82 14.92 -11.74
N GLU A 154 -6.84 15.39 -10.49
CA GLU A 154 -7.48 16.65 -10.11
C GLU A 154 -6.80 17.87 -10.76
N GLN A 155 -5.47 17.88 -10.83
CA GLN A 155 -4.71 18.96 -11.47
C GLN A 155 -4.96 19.02 -12.98
N GLN A 156 -5.11 17.87 -13.65
CA GLN A 156 -5.45 17.85 -15.07
C GLN A 156 -6.85 18.42 -15.33
N LYS A 157 -7.84 18.11 -14.49
CA LYS A 157 -9.20 18.68 -14.60
C LYS A 157 -9.23 20.19 -14.43
N LYS A 158 -8.33 20.75 -13.60
CA LYS A 158 -8.21 22.21 -13.40
C LYS A 158 -7.50 22.94 -14.55
N LYS A 159 -6.60 22.27 -15.29
CA LYS A 159 -5.90 22.86 -16.45
C LYS A 159 -6.73 22.88 -17.73
N SER A 160 -7.80 22.08 -17.81
CA SER A 160 -8.71 22.04 -18.96
C SER A 160 -9.94 22.95 -18.81
N LYS A 161 -9.95 23.87 -17.84
CA LYS A 161 -11.01 24.85 -17.61
C LYS A 161 -10.42 26.25 -17.58
#